data_AF-A0A932LDT0-F1
#
_entry.id   AF-A0A932LDT0-F1
#
_cell.length_a   1.000
_cell.length_b   1.000
_cell.length_c   1.000
_cell.angle_alpha   90.00
_cell.angle_beta   90.00
_cell.angle_gamma   90.00
#
_symmetry.space_group_name_H-M   'P 1'
#
loop_
_entity.id
_entity.type
_entity.pdbx_description
1 polymer ?
#
loop_
_entity_poly.entity_id
_entity_poly.type
_entity_poly.pdbx_seq_one_letter_code
_entity_poly.pdbx_strand_id
1 'polypeptide(L)'
;MSEQLVNAIAAIAERLVALASDDAQFRAQLRQLAQAVLAVTDMPQEEASPQLPAEVQSVTVEVRQENLSDVVNGERIAAPQRAAPLRTELTGLSPSTLPELTLGESAPPVERVARSFPARWFAVTDADLPLIEARCRLKAEGARWAATRRRLISEGATFSTEIEPIHRDIIARAKAIPECFLWMCHPTGPSPADLKLYEDVAGCFEAAADILSILKHMQDEPDLERSQFEQSLDLLAEAQSALRVAIGSIDDRTDTDQVQVFNWLKATANENQIFIQRYMRADDPADPTQWAQLSSRIEELDARVQETRRRVKQRRKLLGKVRHKLSLIANEPDGAHEHGRILALTVDELVSDGLPPSNRELRELLVPAIDSLPELVQVPHGFQLVLREIDRFLATCPPTETASITQPTPEVREAARLLNGRSMLLIGGDCRPGSHQALKEAFALQELLWIETREHQSIDGFEPYIARPDVAVVLLAIRWSSHAFGEVGEFCDRHGKPLVRLPGGYSPNQVAAQIMAQCSQRLTQSK
;
A
#
# COMPACT_ATOMS: atom_id res chain seq x y z
N MET A 1 3.51 25.13 -9.97
CA MET A 1 4.76 25.84 -9.62
C MET A 1 5.55 26.06 -10.90
N SER A 2 6.23 27.20 -11.05
CA SER A 2 7.10 27.44 -12.21
C SER A 2 8.33 26.51 -12.15
N GLU A 3 8.77 26.03 -13.30
CA GLU A 3 9.94 25.15 -13.45
C GLU A 3 11.21 25.76 -12.83
N GLN A 4 11.33 27.08 -12.89
CA GLN A 4 12.42 27.84 -12.26
C GLN A 4 12.45 27.72 -10.73
N LEU A 5 11.29 27.66 -10.08
CA LEU A 5 11.21 27.53 -8.63
C LEU A 5 11.65 26.13 -8.19
N VAL A 6 11.24 25.09 -8.93
CA VAL A 6 11.62 23.70 -8.65
C VAL A 6 13.14 23.52 -8.76
N ASN A 7 13.75 24.09 -9.81
CA ASN A 7 15.20 24.02 -10.01
C ASN A 7 15.99 24.79 -8.94
N ALA A 8 15.49 25.96 -8.50
CA ALA A 8 16.11 26.72 -7.41
C ALA A 8 16.06 25.95 -6.08
N ILE A 9 14.95 25.27 -5.79
CA ILE A 9 14.79 24.45 -4.57
C ILE A 9 15.72 23.23 -4.64
N ALA A 10 15.82 22.56 -5.79
CA ALA A 10 16.72 21.41 -5.96
C ALA A 10 18.20 21.78 -5.73
N ALA A 11 18.66 22.91 -6.29
CA ALA A 11 20.03 23.38 -6.10
C ALA A 11 20.36 23.74 -4.64
N ILE A 12 19.38 24.30 -3.90
CA ILE A 12 19.54 24.56 -2.47
C ILE A 12 19.59 23.25 -1.68
N ALA A 13 18.72 22.28 -2.02
CA ALA A 13 18.70 20.97 -1.37
C ALA A 13 20.02 20.21 -1.53
N GLU A 14 20.57 20.17 -2.75
CA GLU A 14 21.89 19.55 -3.00
C GLU A 14 23.00 20.19 -2.18
N ARG A 15 23.00 21.53 -2.08
CA ARG A 15 24.00 22.26 -1.29
C ARG A 15 23.86 21.99 0.21
N LEU A 16 22.63 21.87 0.72
CA LEU A 16 22.38 21.52 2.12
C LEU A 16 22.82 20.08 2.43
N VAL A 17 22.61 19.14 1.51
CA VAL A 17 23.06 17.75 1.64
C VAL A 17 24.59 17.67 1.68
N ALA A 18 25.29 18.40 0.80
CA ALA A 18 26.74 18.46 0.79
C ALA A 18 27.32 19.08 2.08
N LEU A 19 26.67 20.08 2.66
CA LEU A 19 27.10 20.65 3.95
C LEU A 19 26.80 19.69 5.12
N ALA A 20 25.73 18.91 5.04
CA ALA A 20 25.34 17.96 6.08
C ALA A 20 26.20 16.69 6.09
N SER A 21 26.94 16.36 5.02
CA SER A 21 27.85 15.21 5.01
C SER A 21 29.02 15.39 5.98
N ASP A 22 29.46 16.63 6.17
CA ASP A 22 30.69 16.95 6.90
C ASP A 22 30.42 17.42 8.34
N ASP A 23 29.17 17.79 8.66
CA ASP A 23 28.76 18.28 9.99
C ASP A 23 27.58 17.49 10.56
N ALA A 24 27.84 16.69 11.59
CA ALA A 24 26.85 15.86 12.28
C ALA A 24 25.81 16.68 13.06
N GLN A 25 26.19 17.83 13.60
CA GLN A 25 25.29 18.73 14.33
C GLN A 25 24.32 19.41 13.36
N PHE A 26 24.82 19.88 12.22
CA PHE A 26 23.99 20.46 11.16
C PHE A 26 23.00 19.43 10.59
N ARG A 27 23.43 18.19 10.41
CA ARG A 27 22.56 17.07 9.99
C ARG A 27 21.43 16.81 10.98
N ALA A 28 21.70 16.87 12.28
CA ALA A 28 20.67 16.73 13.32
C ALA A 28 19.64 17.88 13.28
N GLN A 29 20.11 19.13 13.08
CA GLN A 29 19.24 20.30 12.94
C GLN A 29 18.34 20.23 11.70
N LEU A 30 18.87 19.78 10.56
CA LEU A 30 18.08 19.57 9.34
C LEU A 30 16.98 18.52 9.52
N ARG A 31 17.26 17.42 10.24
CA ARG A 31 16.25 16.41 10.58
C ARG A 31 15.14 16.99 11.46
N GLN A 32 15.50 17.78 12.46
CA GLN A 32 14.53 18.43 13.35
C GLN A 32 13.64 19.42 12.58
N LEU A 33 14.21 20.19 11.65
CA LEU A 33 13.45 21.10 10.79
C LEU A 33 12.49 20.32 9.86
N ALA A 34 12.95 19.24 9.24
CA ALA A 34 12.11 18.42 8.35
C ALA A 34 10.91 17.82 9.11
N GLN A 35 11.12 17.33 10.34
CA GLN A 35 10.04 16.84 11.20
C GLN A 35 9.03 17.94 11.57
N ALA A 36 9.49 19.16 11.86
CA ALA A 36 8.61 20.28 12.14
C ALA A 36 7.76 20.69 10.93
N VAL A 37 8.34 20.68 9.72
CA VAL A 37 7.60 20.96 8.48
C VAL A 37 6.54 19.89 8.24
N LEU A 38 6.89 18.61 8.36
CA LEU A 38 5.96 17.49 8.21
C LEU A 38 4.78 17.61 9.18
N ALA A 39 5.04 17.94 10.45
CA ALA A 39 4.00 18.13 11.46
C ALA A 39 3.02 19.26 11.12
N VAL A 40 3.48 20.32 10.46
CA VAL A 40 2.63 21.45 10.03
C VAL A 40 1.85 21.10 8.75
N THR A 41 2.45 20.32 7.85
CA THR A 41 1.79 19.93 6.59
C THR A 41 0.82 18.75 6.74
N ASP A 42 0.98 17.91 7.76
CA ASP A 42 0.10 16.78 8.07
C ASP A 42 -1.13 17.16 8.93
N MET A 43 -1.40 18.46 9.14
CA MET A 43 -2.65 18.85 9.78
C MET A 43 -3.84 18.40 8.91
N PRO A 44 -4.72 17.51 9.40
CA PRO A 44 -5.90 17.11 8.64
C PRO A 44 -6.76 18.34 8.38
N GLN A 45 -7.10 18.58 7.12
CA GLN A 45 -8.09 19.60 6.78
C GLN A 45 -9.42 19.19 7.43
N GLU A 46 -9.80 19.87 8.52
CA GLU A 46 -11.15 19.80 9.07
C GLU A 46 -12.13 20.23 7.98
N GLU A 47 -12.84 19.27 7.40
CA GLU A 47 -14.00 19.50 6.57
C GLU A 47 -15.06 20.23 7.41
N ALA A 48 -15.24 21.52 7.11
CA ALA A 48 -16.29 22.34 7.68
C ALA A 48 -17.67 21.79 7.23
N SER A 49 -18.29 20.98 8.08
CA SER A 49 -19.71 20.66 7.96
C SER A 49 -20.55 21.83 8.51
N PRO A 50 -21.62 22.26 7.81
CA PRO A 50 -22.47 23.35 8.26
C PRO A 50 -23.38 22.90 9.42
N GLN A 51 -23.30 23.63 10.53
CA GLN A 51 -24.12 23.46 11.72
C GLN A 51 -25.58 23.88 11.47
N LEU A 52 -26.53 23.02 11.86
CA LEU A 52 -27.91 23.38 12.19
C LEU A 52 -28.06 23.49 13.73
N PRO A 53 -28.97 24.32 14.24
CA PRO A 53 -28.97 24.77 15.63
C PRO A 53 -29.49 23.71 16.60
N ALA A 54 -28.79 23.57 17.73
CA ALA A 54 -29.11 22.67 18.81
C ALA A 54 -30.20 23.25 19.74
N GLU A 55 -31.20 22.40 20.01
CA GLU A 55 -32.19 22.57 21.06
C GLU A 55 -31.66 21.97 22.38
N VAL A 56 -31.99 22.67 23.46
CA VAL A 56 -31.53 22.48 24.83
C VAL A 56 -32.11 21.22 25.46
N GLN A 57 -31.29 20.40 26.13
CA GLN A 57 -31.69 19.78 27.41
C GLN A 57 -30.50 19.26 28.23
N SER A 58 -30.47 19.77 29.46
CA SER A 58 -29.56 19.50 30.56
C SER A 58 -29.88 18.20 31.29
N VAL A 59 -28.87 17.40 31.63
CA VAL A 59 -28.92 16.46 32.76
C VAL A 59 -27.62 16.55 33.54
N THR A 60 -27.77 16.90 34.82
CA THR A 60 -26.78 17.03 35.88
C THR A 60 -26.31 15.65 36.35
N VAL A 61 -25.00 15.45 36.56
CA VAL A 61 -24.47 14.30 37.32
C VAL A 61 -23.50 14.82 38.38
N GLU A 62 -23.79 14.46 39.63
CA GLU A 62 -23.10 14.84 40.86
C GLU A 62 -21.71 14.21 40.97
N VAL A 63 -20.77 15.01 41.46
CA VAL A 63 -19.41 14.63 41.85
C VAL A 63 -19.44 14.07 43.27
N ARG A 64 -18.94 12.85 43.46
CA ARG A 64 -18.69 12.26 44.78
C ARG A 64 -17.18 12.15 45.02
N GLN A 65 -16.66 13.07 45.81
CA GLN A 65 -15.34 12.97 46.45
C GLN A 65 -15.45 12.13 47.72
N GLU A 66 -14.59 11.13 47.89
CA GLU A 66 -14.37 10.49 49.19
C GLU A 66 -12.96 10.81 49.69
N ASN A 67 -12.94 11.56 50.79
CA ASN A 67 -11.80 11.81 51.67
C ASN A 67 -11.55 10.59 52.55
N LEU A 68 -10.27 10.25 52.74
CA LEU A 68 -9.79 9.29 53.73
C LEU A 68 -9.00 10.06 54.80
N SER A 69 -9.51 10.04 56.04
CA SER A 69 -8.77 10.43 57.23
C SER A 69 -9.20 9.55 58.42
N ASP A 70 -8.18 9.00 59.08
CA ASP A 70 -8.04 8.62 60.48
C ASP A 70 -9.07 7.72 61.17
N VAL A 71 -8.60 6.57 61.71
CA VAL A 71 -8.77 6.21 63.13
C VAL A 71 -7.63 5.30 63.61
N VAL A 72 -7.10 5.69 64.77
CA VAL A 72 -6.09 5.09 65.65
C VAL A 72 -6.67 3.96 66.51
N ASN A 73 -5.89 2.89 66.74
CA ASN A 73 -5.75 2.06 67.96
C ASN A 73 -5.22 0.67 67.52
N GLY A 74 -4.16 0.05 68.04
CA GLY A 74 -3.49 0.23 69.32
C GLY A 74 -3.62 -1.07 70.12
N GLU A 75 -2.75 -2.06 69.89
CA GLU A 75 -2.50 -3.12 70.89
C GLU A 75 -1.13 -3.81 70.69
N ARG A 76 -0.28 -3.66 71.72
CA ARG A 76 0.91 -4.48 72.00
C ARG A 76 0.43 -5.88 72.43
N ILE A 77 1.19 -6.97 72.21
CA ILE A 77 2.13 -7.55 73.20
C ILE A 77 2.85 -8.78 72.58
N ALA A 78 4.11 -8.96 73.00
CA ALA A 78 4.93 -10.19 73.10
C ALA A 78 5.73 -10.73 71.88
N ALA A 79 7.03 -10.39 71.87
CA ALA A 79 8.15 -11.35 71.71
C ALA A 79 8.37 -12.13 73.04
N PRO A 80 9.19 -13.20 73.18
CA PRO A 80 10.37 -13.62 72.38
C PRO A 80 10.39 -15.14 72.04
N GLN A 81 11.30 -15.70 71.24
CA GLN A 81 12.61 -16.29 71.65
C GLN A 81 13.25 -16.93 70.39
N ARG A 82 14.45 -16.54 69.97
CA ARG A 82 15.80 -17.09 70.29
C ARG A 82 16.11 -18.52 69.77
N ALA A 83 16.79 -18.52 68.62
CA ALA A 83 17.91 -19.32 68.10
C ALA A 83 18.44 -20.61 68.78
N ALA A 84 18.84 -21.55 67.89
CA ALA A 84 20.04 -22.42 67.84
C ALA A 84 19.76 -23.96 67.83
N PRO A 85 20.69 -24.82 67.33
CA PRO A 85 21.65 -24.69 66.23
C PRO A 85 21.70 -25.91 65.28
N LEU A 86 22.56 -25.79 64.27
CA LEU A 86 23.10 -26.81 63.35
C LEU A 86 23.42 -28.17 64.00
N ARG A 87 23.08 -29.26 63.29
CA ARG A 87 23.75 -30.56 63.41
C ARG A 87 24.23 -31.04 62.05
N THR A 88 25.55 -31.14 61.99
CA THR A 88 26.37 -31.82 60.98
C THR A 88 26.24 -33.33 61.19
N GLU A 89 25.82 -34.08 60.17
CA GLU A 89 26.03 -35.53 60.13
C GLU A 89 26.88 -35.88 58.90
N LEU A 90 28.12 -36.25 59.21
CA LEU A 90 29.12 -36.89 58.36
C LEU A 90 29.01 -38.39 58.63
N THR A 91 28.54 -39.18 57.66
CA THR A 91 28.75 -40.63 57.63
C THR A 91 28.44 -41.18 56.23
N GLY A 92 29.38 -41.91 55.65
CA GLY A 92 29.12 -42.74 54.46
C GLY A 92 30.22 -42.78 53.40
N LEU A 93 31.47 -43.06 53.77
CA LEU A 93 32.48 -43.53 52.80
C LEU A 93 32.25 -45.03 52.55
N SER A 94 31.74 -45.37 51.37
CA SER A 94 31.75 -46.74 50.84
C SER A 94 32.92 -46.92 49.86
N PRO A 95 33.51 -48.12 49.77
CA PRO A 95 34.76 -48.36 49.06
C PRO A 95 34.58 -48.25 47.54
N SER A 96 35.52 -47.52 46.92
CA SER A 96 35.64 -47.34 45.47
C SER A 96 35.83 -48.67 44.74
N THR A 97 34.84 -49.07 43.96
CA THR A 97 35.03 -49.98 42.84
C THR A 97 35.80 -49.25 41.74
N LEU A 98 36.88 -49.86 41.26
CA LEU A 98 37.63 -49.37 40.10
C LEU A 98 36.70 -49.32 38.87
N PRO A 99 36.80 -48.29 38.01
CA PRO A 99 35.96 -48.18 36.84
C PRO A 99 36.35 -49.23 35.79
N GLU A 100 35.34 -49.88 35.20
CA GLU A 100 35.53 -50.75 34.05
C GLU A 100 36.04 -49.94 32.85
N LEU A 101 37.05 -50.48 32.16
CA LEU A 101 37.55 -49.97 30.89
C LEU A 101 36.54 -50.28 29.77
N THR A 102 35.59 -49.37 29.53
CA THR A 102 34.72 -49.42 28.35
C THR A 102 35.38 -48.69 27.18
N LEU A 103 36.06 -49.44 26.33
CA LEU A 103 36.47 -48.99 25.00
C LEU A 103 35.22 -48.90 24.11
N GLY A 104 34.65 -47.70 23.97
CA GLY A 104 33.70 -47.38 22.89
C GLY A 104 32.30 -46.90 23.27
N GLU A 105 31.99 -46.63 24.54
CA GLU A 105 30.71 -46.03 24.93
C GLU A 105 30.84 -44.51 25.02
N SER A 106 30.14 -43.79 24.12
CA SER A 106 30.00 -42.34 24.19
C SER A 106 29.40 -41.94 25.54
N ALA A 107 30.05 -40.97 26.20
CA ALA A 107 29.57 -40.40 27.46
C ALA A 107 28.08 -40.02 27.36
N PRO A 108 27.27 -40.29 28.40
CA PRO A 108 25.89 -39.82 28.41
C PRO A 108 25.88 -38.29 28.25
N PRO A 109 24.94 -37.72 27.48
CA PRO A 109 24.85 -36.28 27.33
C PRO A 109 24.70 -35.67 28.72
N VAL A 110 25.62 -34.77 29.08
CA VAL A 110 25.51 -33.99 30.31
C VAL A 110 24.13 -33.34 30.30
N GLU A 111 23.29 -33.76 31.23
CA GLU A 111 21.91 -33.32 31.36
C GLU A 111 21.95 -31.82 31.70
N ARG A 112 21.91 -30.97 30.67
CA ARG A 112 21.76 -29.53 30.84
C ARG A 112 20.41 -29.33 31.50
N VAL A 113 20.41 -28.94 32.77
CA VAL A 113 19.21 -28.55 33.52
C VAL A 113 18.40 -27.61 32.63
N ALA A 114 17.27 -28.09 32.13
CA ALA A 114 16.40 -27.32 31.26
C ALA A 114 15.91 -26.12 32.07
N ARG A 115 16.38 -24.91 31.73
CA ARG A 115 15.90 -23.68 32.35
C ARG A 115 14.40 -23.59 32.03
N SER A 116 13.56 -23.67 33.07
CA SER A 116 12.12 -23.49 32.94
C SER A 116 11.83 -22.02 32.65
N PHE A 117 11.27 -21.71 31.49
CA PHE A 117 10.88 -20.36 31.09
C PHE A 117 9.40 -20.11 31.40
N PRO A 118 8.99 -18.87 31.72
CA PRO A 118 7.58 -18.54 31.96
C PRO A 118 6.72 -18.83 30.73
N ALA A 119 5.50 -19.35 30.91
CA ALA A 119 4.56 -19.67 29.83
C ALA A 119 4.29 -18.47 28.89
N ARG A 120 4.33 -17.24 29.42
CA ARG A 120 4.14 -15.99 28.67
C ARG A 120 5.19 -15.77 27.58
N TRP A 121 6.34 -16.42 27.63
CA TRP A 121 7.37 -16.31 26.59
C TRP A 121 7.01 -17.07 25.30
N PHE A 122 6.00 -17.94 25.36
CA PHE A 122 5.61 -18.83 24.25
C PHE A 122 4.28 -18.42 23.59
N ALA A 123 3.49 -17.55 24.21
CA ALA A 123 2.23 -17.06 23.67
C ALA A 123 2.40 -15.62 23.17
N VAL A 124 3.03 -15.47 22.00
CA VAL A 124 3.24 -14.18 21.33
C VAL A 124 2.32 -14.10 20.13
N THR A 125 1.57 -13.01 20.02
CA THR A 125 0.62 -12.75 18.95
C THR A 125 1.05 -11.54 18.12
N ASP A 126 0.38 -11.32 16.99
CA ASP A 126 0.58 -10.14 16.14
C ASP A 126 0.40 -8.81 16.90
N ALA A 127 -0.49 -8.80 17.90
CA ALA A 127 -0.72 -7.62 18.75
C ALA A 127 0.47 -7.25 19.64
N ASP A 128 1.40 -8.18 19.88
CA ASP A 128 2.57 -7.96 20.72
C ASP A 128 3.77 -7.37 19.94
N LEU A 129 3.76 -7.44 18.61
CA LEU A 129 4.88 -6.97 17.77
C LEU A 129 5.25 -5.51 17.98
N PRO A 130 4.31 -4.54 18.10
CA PRO A 130 4.66 -3.15 18.34
C PRO A 130 5.39 -2.94 19.69
N LEU A 131 5.04 -3.74 20.70
CA LEU A 131 5.70 -3.68 22.00
C LEU A 131 7.11 -4.26 21.92
N ILE A 132 7.28 -5.40 21.24
CA ILE A 132 8.59 -6.03 21.03
C ILE A 132 9.51 -5.10 20.22
N GLU A 133 9.00 -4.49 19.14
CA GLU A 133 9.72 -3.47 18.35
C GLU A 133 10.25 -2.35 19.26
N ALA A 134 9.37 -1.73 20.06
CA ALA A 134 9.75 -0.65 20.96
C ALA A 134 10.82 -1.07 21.98
N ARG A 135 10.72 -2.28 22.54
CA ARG A 135 11.73 -2.83 23.45
C ARG A 135 13.06 -3.08 22.74
N CYS A 136 13.05 -3.64 21.52
CA CYS A 136 14.25 -3.86 20.72
C CYS A 136 14.97 -2.54 20.41
N ARG A 137 14.24 -1.49 20.01
CA ARG A 137 14.82 -0.15 19.78
C ARG A 137 15.53 0.38 21.03
N LEU A 138 14.88 0.28 22.18
CA LEU A 138 15.46 0.79 23.42
C LEU A 138 16.62 -0.07 23.91
N LYS A 139 16.59 -1.39 23.67
CA LYS A 139 17.72 -2.29 23.94
C LYS A 139 18.91 -2.00 23.03
N ALA A 140 18.69 -1.68 21.76
CA ALA A 140 19.77 -1.23 20.88
C ALA A 140 20.43 0.05 21.40
N GLU A 141 19.61 1.04 21.79
CA GLU A 141 20.10 2.27 22.41
C GLU A 141 20.87 1.99 23.71
N GLY A 142 20.33 1.12 24.56
CA GLY A 142 20.97 0.68 25.80
C GLY A 142 22.32 -0.02 25.56
N ALA A 143 22.44 -0.83 24.51
CA ALA A 143 23.70 -1.51 24.15
C ALA A 143 24.76 -0.52 23.69
N ARG A 144 24.42 0.43 22.81
CA ARG A 144 25.35 1.51 22.43
C ARG A 144 25.74 2.39 23.59
N TRP A 145 24.79 2.69 24.47
CA TRP A 145 25.07 3.44 25.68
C TRP A 145 26.00 2.66 26.61
N ALA A 146 25.86 1.35 26.74
CA ALA A 146 26.77 0.52 27.51
C ALA A 146 28.21 0.60 26.97
N ALA A 147 28.40 0.54 25.64
CA ALA A 147 29.71 0.75 25.02
C ALA A 147 30.27 2.17 25.31
N THR A 148 29.44 3.19 25.05
CA THR A 148 29.80 4.62 25.24
C THR A 148 30.17 4.92 26.69
N ARG A 149 29.35 4.46 27.64
CA ARG A 149 29.60 4.62 29.08
C ARG A 149 30.96 4.05 29.48
N ARG A 150 31.34 2.89 28.96
CA ARG A 150 32.62 2.24 29.31
C ARG A 150 33.81 3.00 28.73
N ARG A 151 33.68 3.48 27.49
CA ARG A 151 34.65 4.39 26.89
C ARG A 151 34.84 5.65 27.73
N LEU A 152 33.75 6.32 28.11
CA LEU A 152 33.79 7.52 28.96
C LEU A 152 34.47 7.26 30.32
N ILE A 153 34.15 6.13 30.97
CA ILE A 153 34.82 5.74 32.23
C ILE A 153 36.33 5.54 32.02
N SER A 154 36.73 4.91 30.92
CA SER A 154 38.15 4.70 30.61
C SER A 154 38.90 6.00 30.28
N GLU A 155 38.19 6.98 29.72
CA GLU A 155 38.71 8.32 29.41
C GLU A 155 38.72 9.25 30.65
N GLY A 156 38.22 8.78 31.81
CA GLY A 156 38.22 9.53 33.06
C GLY A 156 37.03 10.48 33.25
N ALA A 157 35.95 10.31 32.48
CA ALA A 157 34.74 11.11 32.59
C ALA A 157 34.12 11.03 33.99
N THR A 158 33.55 12.14 34.47
CA THR A 158 32.93 12.19 35.80
C THR A 158 31.54 11.57 35.76
N PHE A 159 31.34 10.49 36.54
CA PHE A 159 30.09 9.73 36.50
C PHE A 159 28.85 10.57 36.79
N SER A 160 28.86 11.42 37.82
CA SER A 160 27.68 12.18 38.26
C SER A 160 27.19 13.22 37.24
N THR A 161 28.09 13.75 36.41
CA THR A 161 27.81 14.87 35.48
C THR A 161 27.68 14.43 34.04
N GLU A 162 28.49 13.47 33.59
CA GLU A 162 28.59 13.11 32.17
C GLU A 162 27.86 11.81 31.85
N ILE A 163 27.76 10.88 32.81
CA ILE A 163 27.23 9.52 32.59
C ILE A 163 25.84 9.36 33.21
N GLU A 164 25.69 9.75 34.48
CA GLU A 164 24.49 9.51 35.25
C GLU A 164 23.21 10.12 34.65
N PRO A 165 23.21 11.36 34.11
CA PRO A 165 21.99 11.93 33.51
C PRO A 165 21.46 11.11 32.34
N ILE A 166 22.34 10.73 31.39
CA ILE A 166 21.98 9.95 30.21
C ILE A 166 21.58 8.52 30.62
N HIS A 167 22.32 7.93 31.57
CA HIS A 167 22.00 6.59 32.07
C HIS A 167 20.63 6.54 32.77
N ARG A 168 20.31 7.55 33.60
CA ARG A 168 19.01 7.65 34.26
C ARG A 168 17.87 7.84 33.26
N ASP A 169 18.07 8.65 32.22
CA ASP A 169 17.07 8.86 31.17
C ASP A 169 16.73 7.55 30.43
N ILE A 170 17.74 6.83 29.95
CA ILE A 170 17.55 5.55 29.24
C ILE A 170 16.83 4.53 30.13
N ILE A 171 17.22 4.43 31.41
CA ILE A 171 16.56 3.54 32.37
C ILE A 171 15.12 3.98 32.67
N ALA A 172 14.85 5.28 32.74
CA ALA A 172 13.50 5.81 32.94
C ALA A 172 12.59 5.46 31.76
N ARG A 173 13.07 5.64 30.52
CA ARG A 173 12.35 5.22 29.31
C ARG A 173 12.10 3.71 29.28
N ALA A 174 13.05 2.90 29.73
CA ALA A 174 12.86 1.44 29.80
C ALA A 174 11.79 1.04 30.81
N LYS A 175 11.77 1.68 31.98
CA LYS A 175 10.73 1.45 33.00
C LYS A 175 9.34 1.87 32.54
N ALA A 176 9.23 2.80 31.60
CA ALA A 176 7.94 3.20 31.03
C ALA A 176 7.37 2.13 30.06
N ILE A 177 8.21 1.23 29.53
CA ILE A 177 7.79 0.16 28.63
C ILE A 177 7.60 -1.16 29.42
N PRO A 178 6.44 -1.82 29.34
CA PRO A 178 6.18 -3.08 30.04
C PRO A 178 7.25 -4.15 29.77
N GLU A 179 7.80 -4.71 30.84
CA GLU A 179 8.78 -5.80 30.81
C GLU A 179 10.06 -5.49 29.99
N CYS A 180 10.41 -4.20 29.80
CA CYS A 180 11.65 -3.82 29.14
C CYS A 180 12.83 -3.80 30.12
N PHE A 181 13.61 -4.89 30.12
CA PHE A 181 14.81 -5.00 30.94
C PHE A 181 16.09 -4.77 30.13
N LEU A 182 16.83 -3.71 30.44
CA LEU A 182 18.11 -3.36 29.83
C LEU A 182 19.28 -4.02 30.56
N TRP A 183 19.48 -5.33 30.33
CA TRP A 183 20.52 -6.11 31.02
C TRP A 183 21.94 -5.58 30.80
N MET A 184 22.22 -4.97 29.64
CA MET A 184 23.51 -4.35 29.29
C MET A 184 23.83 -3.11 30.13
N CYS A 185 22.80 -2.46 30.67
CA CYS A 185 22.93 -1.27 31.52
C CYS A 185 22.99 -1.63 33.01
N HIS A 186 22.74 -2.89 33.38
CA HIS A 186 22.68 -3.31 34.77
C HIS A 186 24.07 -3.23 35.44
N PRO A 187 24.20 -2.78 36.71
CA PRO A 187 25.49 -2.69 37.38
C PRO A 187 26.27 -4.01 37.47
N THR A 188 25.55 -5.13 37.59
CA THR A 188 26.13 -6.49 37.56
C THR A 188 25.96 -7.16 36.20
N GLY A 189 25.66 -6.38 35.16
CA GLY A 189 25.54 -6.87 33.79
C GLY A 189 26.89 -7.34 33.25
N PRO A 190 26.89 -8.12 32.15
CA PRO A 190 28.12 -8.58 31.54
C PRO A 190 28.92 -7.37 31.06
N SER A 191 30.24 -7.49 31.12
CA SER A 191 31.15 -6.40 30.81
C SER A 191 32.29 -6.94 29.95
N PRO A 192 32.06 -7.15 28.64
CA PRO A 192 33.05 -7.72 27.73
C PRO A 192 34.27 -6.80 27.56
N ALA A 193 35.45 -7.36 27.31
CA ALA A 193 36.64 -6.55 27.05
C ALA A 193 36.54 -5.80 25.70
N ASP A 194 35.97 -6.47 24.69
CA ASP A 194 35.71 -5.87 23.38
C ASP A 194 34.36 -5.12 23.39
N LEU A 195 34.41 -3.80 23.17
CA LEU A 195 33.22 -2.95 23.11
C LEU A 195 32.42 -3.17 21.82
N LYS A 196 33.04 -3.70 20.76
CA LYS A 196 32.37 -3.99 19.48
C LYS A 196 31.23 -4.98 19.66
N LEU A 197 31.32 -5.89 20.63
CA LEU A 197 30.23 -6.84 20.91
C LEU A 197 28.91 -6.13 21.27
N TYR A 198 28.97 -4.98 21.96
CA TYR A 198 27.76 -4.18 22.22
C TYR A 198 27.24 -3.49 20.95
N GLU A 199 28.12 -3.10 20.03
CA GLU A 199 27.72 -2.53 18.73
C GLU A 199 27.02 -3.59 17.87
N ASP A 200 27.55 -4.82 17.84
CA ASP A 200 26.95 -5.94 17.12
C ASP A 200 25.57 -6.30 17.72
N VAL A 201 25.44 -6.35 19.05
CA VAL A 201 24.14 -6.54 19.72
C VAL A 201 23.18 -5.40 19.40
N ALA A 202 23.64 -4.15 19.41
CA ALA A 202 22.80 -3.00 19.08
C ALA A 202 22.28 -3.08 17.65
N GLY A 203 23.17 -3.37 16.68
CA GLY A 203 22.81 -3.52 15.27
C GLY A 203 21.81 -4.64 15.05
N CYS A 204 21.98 -5.79 15.72
CA CYS A 204 21.02 -6.89 15.62
C CYS A 204 19.64 -6.55 16.22
N PHE A 205 19.59 -5.81 17.34
CA PHE A 205 18.33 -5.34 17.91
C PHE A 205 17.61 -4.35 16.99
N GLU A 206 18.35 -3.46 16.31
CA GLU A 206 17.76 -2.56 15.32
C GLU A 206 17.24 -3.29 14.11
N ALA A 207 18.03 -4.19 13.52
CA ALA A 207 17.59 -4.99 12.38
C ALA A 207 16.31 -5.77 12.71
N ALA A 208 16.22 -6.35 13.91
CA ALA A 208 14.99 -7.00 14.38
C ALA A 208 13.83 -6.00 14.52
N ALA A 209 14.06 -4.80 15.05
CA ALA A 209 13.03 -3.78 15.17
C ALA A 209 12.56 -3.23 13.80
N ASP A 210 13.48 -3.01 12.85
CA ASP A 210 13.17 -2.52 11.51
C ASP A 210 12.26 -3.48 10.76
N ILE A 211 12.60 -4.78 10.75
CA ILE A 211 11.78 -5.77 10.05
C ILE A 211 10.44 -6.04 10.75
N LEU A 212 10.36 -5.93 12.08
CA LEU A 212 9.10 -5.99 12.82
C LEU A 212 8.18 -4.82 12.43
N SER A 213 8.75 -3.63 12.24
CA SER A 213 8.02 -2.45 11.76
C SER A 213 7.42 -2.69 10.36
N ILE A 214 8.19 -3.30 9.46
CA ILE A 214 7.71 -3.69 8.13
C ILE A 214 6.57 -4.71 8.24
N LEU A 215 6.74 -5.79 9.01
CA LEU A 215 5.73 -6.84 9.17
C LEU A 215 4.41 -6.31 9.73
N LYS A 216 4.47 -5.39 10.70
CA LYS A 216 3.30 -4.68 11.22
C LYS A 216 2.54 -3.96 10.10
N HIS A 217 3.26 -3.19 9.27
CA HIS A 217 2.64 -2.51 8.14
C HIS A 217 2.01 -3.47 7.12
N MET A 218 2.57 -4.68 6.97
CA MET A 218 2.01 -5.71 6.09
C MET A 218 0.73 -6.33 6.65
N GLN A 219 0.61 -6.46 7.97
CA GLN A 219 -0.61 -6.96 8.63
C GLN A 219 -1.79 -6.00 8.46
N ASP A 220 -1.53 -4.69 8.45
CA ASP A 220 -2.57 -3.67 8.24
C ASP A 220 -3.09 -3.62 6.79
N GLU A 221 -2.34 -4.16 5.83
CA GLU A 221 -2.65 -4.10 4.39
C GLU A 221 -2.48 -5.47 3.71
N PRO A 222 -3.50 -6.38 3.79
CA PRO A 222 -3.39 -7.76 3.31
C PRO A 222 -3.29 -7.90 1.78
N ASP A 223 -3.49 -6.79 1.05
CA ASP A 223 -3.36 -6.74 -0.42
C ASP A 223 -1.89 -6.76 -0.91
N LEU A 224 -0.92 -6.76 0.02
CA LEU A 224 0.50 -6.82 -0.30
C LEU A 224 0.92 -8.20 -0.82
N GLU A 225 2.00 -8.21 -1.63
CA GLU A 225 2.46 -9.43 -2.29
C GLU A 225 2.98 -10.46 -1.28
N ARG A 226 2.49 -11.70 -1.39
CA ARG A 226 2.95 -12.85 -0.58
C ARG A 226 4.47 -13.04 -0.63
N SER A 227 5.09 -12.77 -1.77
CA SER A 227 6.55 -12.84 -1.98
C SER A 227 7.32 -11.89 -1.07
N GLN A 228 6.79 -10.68 -0.83
CA GLN A 228 7.40 -9.70 0.07
C GLN A 228 7.24 -10.15 1.52
N PHE A 229 6.10 -10.77 1.87
CA PHE A 229 5.88 -11.28 3.22
C PHE A 229 6.83 -12.43 3.55
N GLU A 230 7.00 -13.38 2.62
CA GLU A 230 7.96 -14.48 2.76
C GLU A 230 9.40 -13.95 2.92
N GLN A 231 9.82 -12.95 2.12
CA GLN A 231 11.12 -12.28 2.27
C GLN A 231 11.27 -11.60 3.64
N SER A 232 10.21 -10.97 4.16
CA SER A 232 10.25 -10.35 5.49
C SER A 232 10.49 -11.38 6.60
N LEU A 233 9.86 -12.56 6.50
CA LEU A 233 10.07 -13.63 7.47
C LEU A 233 11.49 -14.21 7.41
N ASP A 234 12.08 -14.34 6.21
CA ASP A 234 13.47 -14.78 6.05
C ASP A 234 14.46 -13.78 6.68
N LEU A 235 14.27 -12.48 6.46
CA LEU A 235 15.12 -11.44 7.06
C LEU A 235 14.94 -11.36 8.58
N LEU A 236 13.73 -11.54 9.10
CA LEU A 236 13.49 -11.62 10.54
C LEU A 236 14.14 -12.86 11.14
N ALA A 237 14.14 -14.00 10.45
CA ALA A 237 14.83 -15.21 10.87
C ALA A 237 16.35 -14.97 11.02
N GLU A 238 16.94 -14.28 10.05
CA GLU A 238 18.35 -13.87 10.07
C GLU A 238 18.63 -12.92 11.23
N ALA A 239 17.82 -11.86 11.39
CA ALA A 239 17.97 -10.86 12.45
C ALA A 239 17.88 -11.47 13.86
N GLN A 240 16.88 -12.31 14.13
CA GLN A 240 16.72 -12.94 15.45
C GLN A 240 17.85 -13.94 15.75
N SER A 241 18.34 -14.65 14.74
CA SER A 241 19.44 -15.61 14.90
C SER A 241 20.76 -14.88 15.17
N ALA A 242 21.03 -13.80 14.42
CA ALA A 242 22.19 -12.95 14.62
C ALA A 242 22.16 -12.33 16.02
N LEU A 243 21.00 -11.82 16.45
CA LEU A 243 20.80 -11.29 17.80
C LEU A 243 21.10 -12.33 18.89
N ARG A 244 20.60 -13.56 18.72
CA ARG A 244 20.89 -14.66 19.65
C ARG A 244 22.39 -14.93 19.80
N VAL A 245 23.10 -14.97 18.67
CA VAL A 245 24.55 -15.23 18.63
C VAL A 245 25.33 -14.05 19.22
N ALA A 246 24.93 -12.82 18.91
CA ALA A 246 25.55 -11.60 19.46
C ALA A 246 25.43 -11.56 20.99
N ILE A 247 24.26 -11.89 21.53
CA ILE A 247 24.03 -11.93 22.97
C ILE A 247 24.85 -13.05 23.62
N GLY A 248 24.84 -14.25 23.04
CA GLY A 248 25.65 -15.39 23.48
C GLY A 248 27.16 -15.10 23.50
N SER A 249 27.63 -14.24 22.59
CA SER A 249 29.04 -13.84 22.52
C SER A 249 29.46 -12.90 23.67
N ILE A 250 28.51 -12.19 24.28
CA ILE A 250 28.76 -11.35 25.47
C ILE A 250 28.63 -12.19 26.75
N ASP A 251 27.57 -13.00 26.84
CA ASP A 251 27.22 -13.79 28.01
C ASP A 251 26.28 -14.93 27.55
N ASP A 252 26.34 -16.11 28.17
CA ASP A 252 25.48 -17.30 27.85
C ASP A 252 24.02 -17.10 28.32
N ARG A 253 23.51 -15.88 28.20
CA ARG A 253 22.17 -15.46 28.58
C ARG A 253 21.23 -15.48 27.39
N THR A 254 19.96 -15.66 27.72
CA THR A 254 18.85 -15.55 26.78
C THR A 254 18.15 -14.22 26.97
N ASP A 255 17.79 -13.56 25.88
CA ASP A 255 16.98 -12.34 25.90
C ASP A 255 15.52 -12.64 25.60
N THR A 256 14.63 -12.06 26.41
CA THR A 256 13.19 -12.28 26.31
C THR A 256 12.63 -11.89 24.94
N ASP A 257 13.06 -10.75 24.37
CA ASP A 257 12.53 -10.26 23.09
C ASP A 257 13.00 -11.16 21.95
N GLN A 258 14.27 -11.56 21.95
CA GLN A 258 14.79 -12.50 20.95
C GLN A 258 14.00 -13.81 20.95
N VAL A 259 13.73 -14.39 22.13
CA VAL A 259 12.95 -15.63 22.25
C VAL A 259 11.50 -15.43 21.80
N GLN A 260 10.88 -14.30 22.15
CA GLN A 260 9.52 -13.96 21.72
C GLN A 260 9.42 -13.83 20.21
N VAL A 261 10.37 -13.14 19.56
CA VAL A 261 10.45 -13.03 18.09
C VAL A 261 10.59 -14.40 17.45
N PHE A 262 11.48 -15.27 17.96
CA PHE A 262 11.66 -16.62 17.43
C PHE A 262 10.36 -17.45 17.53
N ASN A 263 9.68 -17.39 18.67
CA ASN A 263 8.43 -18.13 18.89
C ASN A 263 7.29 -17.61 18.01
N TRP A 264 7.15 -16.29 17.88
CA TRP A 264 6.20 -15.67 16.96
C TRP A 264 6.48 -16.13 15.52
N LEU A 265 7.73 -15.99 15.06
CA LEU A 265 8.13 -16.37 13.71
C LEU A 265 7.82 -17.84 13.40
N LYS A 266 8.08 -18.74 14.36
CA LYS A 266 7.74 -20.16 14.25
C LYS A 266 6.24 -20.40 14.15
N ALA A 267 5.43 -19.72 14.95
CA ALA A 267 3.98 -19.82 14.91
C ALA A 267 3.42 -19.29 13.58
N THR A 268 3.81 -18.09 13.18
CA THR A 268 3.37 -17.43 11.94
C THR A 268 3.77 -18.22 10.69
N ALA A 269 4.99 -18.74 10.62
CA ALA A 269 5.44 -19.57 9.51
C ALA A 269 4.61 -20.87 9.41
N ASN A 270 4.28 -21.49 10.56
CA ASN A 270 3.43 -22.67 10.61
C ASN A 270 1.98 -22.35 10.20
N GLU A 271 1.40 -21.27 10.68
CA GLU A 271 0.03 -20.85 10.34
C GLU A 271 -0.13 -20.53 8.85
N ASN A 272 0.85 -19.82 8.27
CA ASN A 272 0.84 -19.44 6.85
C ASN A 272 1.42 -20.51 5.92
N GLN A 273 1.87 -21.65 6.46
CA GLN A 273 2.52 -22.74 5.72
C GLN A 273 3.72 -22.25 4.88
N ILE A 274 4.54 -21.37 5.46
CA ILE A 274 5.74 -20.80 4.85
C ILE A 274 6.97 -21.54 5.39
N PHE A 275 7.84 -21.98 4.49
CA PHE A 275 9.09 -22.67 4.85
C PHE A 275 10.27 -21.69 4.85
N ILE A 276 10.74 -21.32 6.05
CA ILE A 276 11.96 -20.52 6.23
C ILE A 276 13.17 -21.46 6.14
N GLN A 277 14.03 -21.24 5.14
CA GLN A 277 15.10 -22.20 4.81
C GLN A 277 16.25 -22.19 5.81
N ARG A 278 16.60 -21.02 6.35
CA ARG A 278 17.81 -20.79 7.14
C ARG A 278 17.51 -20.16 8.50
N TYR A 279 18.49 -20.18 9.40
CA TYR A 279 18.53 -19.41 10.65
C TYR A 279 17.51 -19.77 11.74
N MET A 280 16.61 -20.71 11.47
CA MET A 280 15.65 -21.24 12.44
C MET A 280 16.19 -22.39 13.29
N ARG A 281 17.44 -22.83 13.07
CA ARG A 281 18.07 -23.95 13.79
C ARG A 281 19.22 -23.47 14.68
N ALA A 282 19.60 -24.31 15.66
CA ALA A 282 20.72 -24.01 16.55
C ALA A 282 22.09 -24.15 15.85
N ASP A 283 22.18 -25.02 14.85
CA ASP A 283 23.39 -25.35 14.07
C ASP A 283 23.55 -24.52 12.79
N ASP A 284 22.56 -23.70 12.43
CA ASP A 284 22.65 -22.71 11.34
C ASP A 284 22.49 -21.27 11.92
N PRO A 285 23.48 -20.79 12.69
CA PRO A 285 23.46 -19.42 13.22
C PRO A 285 23.73 -18.38 12.12
N ALA A 286 23.10 -17.21 12.22
CA ALA A 286 23.49 -16.04 11.43
C ALA A 286 24.73 -15.37 12.05
N ASP A 287 25.54 -14.72 11.21
CA ASP A 287 26.74 -13.99 11.64
C ASP A 287 26.35 -12.63 12.24
N PRO A 288 26.58 -12.38 13.54
CA PRO A 288 26.19 -11.13 14.19
C PRO A 288 26.97 -9.92 13.68
N THR A 289 28.14 -10.12 13.05
CA THR A 289 28.99 -9.01 12.58
C THR A 289 28.54 -8.43 11.23
N GLN A 290 27.60 -9.10 10.55
CA GLN A 290 27.06 -8.70 9.25
C GLN A 290 25.75 -7.90 9.35
N TRP A 291 25.41 -7.42 10.56
CA TRP A 291 24.17 -6.68 10.80
C TRP A 291 24.00 -5.47 9.88
N ALA A 292 25.08 -4.79 9.47
CA ALA A 292 24.99 -3.65 8.56
C ALA A 292 24.50 -4.05 7.16
N GLN A 293 24.93 -5.19 6.63
CA GLN A 293 24.45 -5.70 5.35
C GLN A 293 23.00 -6.17 5.46
N LEU A 294 22.64 -6.78 6.59
CA LEU A 294 21.26 -7.14 6.90
C LEU A 294 20.36 -5.91 6.95
N SER A 295 20.75 -4.84 7.64
CA SER A 295 20.02 -3.58 7.69
C SER A 295 19.83 -2.98 6.29
N SER A 296 20.86 -2.96 5.43
CA SER A 296 20.70 -2.48 4.05
C SER A 296 19.67 -3.30 3.25
N ARG A 297 19.67 -4.64 3.40
CA ARG A 297 18.66 -5.50 2.76
C ARG A 297 17.25 -5.26 3.30
N ILE A 298 17.12 -4.96 4.59
CA ILE A 298 15.84 -4.60 5.23
C ILE A 298 15.34 -3.24 4.70
N GLU A 299 16.22 -2.24 4.58
CA GLU A 299 15.89 -0.93 4.01
C GLU A 299 15.43 -1.04 2.53
N GLU A 300 16.12 -1.86 1.73
CA GLU A 300 15.71 -2.15 0.35
C GLU A 300 14.34 -2.85 0.28
N LEU A 301 14.04 -3.75 1.22
CA LEU A 301 12.73 -4.37 1.32
C LEU A 301 11.66 -3.36 1.73
N ASP A 302 11.90 -2.53 2.75
CA ASP A 302 10.96 -1.48 3.16
C ASP A 302 10.66 -0.54 1.99
N ALA A 303 11.68 -0.05 1.29
CA ALA A 303 11.50 0.82 0.13
C ALA A 303 10.57 0.19 -0.94
N ARG A 304 10.74 -1.10 -1.22
CA ARG A 304 9.87 -1.84 -2.15
C ARG A 304 8.45 -1.99 -1.62
N VAL A 305 8.28 -2.32 -0.34
CA VAL A 305 6.96 -2.43 0.30
C VAL A 305 6.24 -1.08 0.27
N GLN A 306 6.90 0.01 0.67
CA GLN A 306 6.32 1.35 0.67
C GLN A 306 5.92 1.80 -0.74
N GLU A 307 6.71 1.49 -1.76
CA GLU A 307 6.37 1.81 -3.15
C GLU A 307 5.11 1.05 -3.61
N THR A 308 5.01 -0.26 -3.32
CA THR A 308 3.80 -1.03 -3.61
C THR A 308 2.57 -0.44 -2.91
N ARG A 309 2.69 -0.11 -1.62
CA ARG A 309 1.60 0.52 -0.84
C ARG A 309 1.16 1.86 -1.43
N ARG A 310 2.12 2.72 -1.80
CA ARG A 310 1.85 4.02 -2.43
C ARG A 310 1.08 3.83 -3.73
N ARG A 311 1.49 2.88 -4.57
CA ARG A 311 0.79 2.54 -5.82
C ARG A 311 -0.63 2.05 -5.58
N VAL A 312 -0.84 1.16 -4.62
CA VAL A 312 -2.19 0.65 -4.27
C VAL A 312 -3.09 1.79 -3.77
N LYS A 313 -2.59 2.65 -2.88
CA LYS A 313 -3.34 3.81 -2.37
C LYS A 313 -3.66 4.83 -3.46
N GLN A 314 -2.68 5.15 -4.31
CA GLN A 314 -2.86 6.05 -5.45
C GLN A 314 -3.91 5.49 -6.42
N ARG A 315 -3.81 4.21 -6.79
CA ARG A 315 -4.79 3.55 -7.65
C ARG A 315 -6.20 3.60 -7.06
N ARG A 316 -6.37 3.27 -5.77
CA ARG A 316 -7.67 3.35 -5.08
C ARG A 316 -8.24 4.77 -5.08
N LYS A 317 -7.40 5.78 -4.85
CA LYS A 317 -7.77 7.20 -4.90
C LYS A 317 -8.22 7.61 -6.30
N LEU A 318 -7.47 7.24 -7.34
CA LEU A 318 -7.80 7.55 -8.73
C LEU A 318 -9.10 6.86 -9.18
N LEU A 319 -9.30 5.59 -8.82
CA LEU A 319 -10.57 4.88 -9.08
C LEU A 319 -11.76 5.52 -8.34
N GLY A 320 -11.56 5.96 -7.10
CA GLY A 320 -12.56 6.75 -6.37
C GLY A 320 -12.91 8.07 -7.09
N LYS A 321 -11.90 8.77 -7.61
CA LYS A 321 -12.07 9.99 -8.41
C LYS A 321 -12.80 9.72 -9.73
N VAL A 322 -12.50 8.62 -10.42
CA VAL A 322 -13.24 8.16 -11.61
C VAL A 322 -14.73 7.99 -11.29
N ARG A 323 -15.05 7.24 -10.23
CA ARG A 323 -16.45 7.01 -9.80
C ARG A 323 -17.18 8.34 -9.50
N HIS A 324 -16.54 9.24 -8.77
CA HIS A 324 -17.11 10.54 -8.44
C HIS A 324 -17.36 11.39 -9.70
N LYS A 325 -16.39 11.45 -10.63
CA LYS A 325 -16.55 12.22 -11.88
C LYS A 325 -17.62 11.63 -12.80
N LEU A 326 -17.74 10.31 -12.87
CA LEU A 326 -18.84 9.67 -13.60
C LEU A 326 -20.21 10.02 -13.00
N SER A 327 -20.33 10.05 -11.67
CA SER A 327 -21.56 10.48 -11.01
C SER A 327 -21.89 11.96 -11.28
N LEU A 328 -20.89 12.85 -11.35
CA LEU A 328 -21.12 14.25 -11.68
C LEU A 328 -21.57 14.43 -13.14
N ILE A 329 -20.97 13.72 -14.09
CA ILE A 329 -21.40 13.76 -15.50
C ILE A 329 -22.86 13.32 -15.65
N ALA A 330 -23.31 12.35 -14.86
CA ALA A 330 -24.70 11.89 -14.90
C ALA A 330 -25.69 12.91 -14.31
N ASN A 331 -25.28 13.74 -13.34
CA ASN A 331 -26.17 14.62 -12.58
C ASN A 331 -26.09 16.09 -12.99
N GLU A 332 -24.97 16.56 -13.54
CA GLU A 332 -24.67 17.97 -13.85
C GLU A 332 -24.30 18.15 -15.33
N PRO A 333 -25.28 18.25 -16.24
CA PRO A 333 -25.03 18.32 -17.68
C PRO A 333 -24.27 19.59 -18.10
N ASP A 334 -24.43 20.72 -17.40
CA ASP A 334 -23.77 21.99 -17.72
C ASP A 334 -22.24 21.94 -17.51
N GLY A 335 -21.75 21.08 -16.61
CA GLY A 335 -20.32 20.87 -16.31
C GLY A 335 -19.72 19.62 -16.97
N ALA A 336 -20.51 18.87 -17.75
CA ALA A 336 -20.16 17.53 -18.21
C ALA A 336 -18.83 17.50 -18.99
N HIS A 337 -18.57 18.47 -19.87
CA HIS A 337 -17.33 18.52 -20.67
C HIS A 337 -16.06 18.65 -19.81
N GLU A 338 -16.06 19.50 -18.78
CA GLU A 338 -14.91 19.66 -17.89
C GLU A 338 -14.68 18.38 -17.07
N HIS A 339 -15.76 17.80 -16.54
CA HIS A 339 -15.69 16.54 -15.80
C HIS A 339 -15.22 15.37 -16.68
N GLY A 340 -15.66 15.31 -17.94
CA GLY A 340 -15.22 14.34 -18.93
C GLY A 340 -13.73 14.47 -19.24
N ARG A 341 -13.20 15.70 -19.34
CA ARG A 341 -11.77 15.93 -19.52
C ARG A 341 -10.96 15.46 -18.31
N ILE A 342 -11.40 15.78 -17.09
CA ILE A 342 -10.72 15.33 -15.86
C ILE A 342 -10.77 13.81 -15.73
N LEU A 343 -11.91 13.20 -16.09
CA LEU A 343 -12.08 11.75 -16.14
C LEU A 343 -11.05 11.12 -17.09
N ALA A 344 -10.98 11.59 -18.33
CA ALA A 344 -10.06 11.07 -19.32
C ALA A 344 -8.59 11.15 -18.86
N LEU A 345 -8.18 12.27 -18.26
CA LEU A 345 -6.83 12.43 -17.69
C LEU A 345 -6.59 11.48 -16.51
N THR A 346 -7.59 11.30 -15.64
CA THR A 346 -7.47 10.40 -14.47
C THR A 346 -7.37 8.93 -14.90
N VAL A 347 -8.07 8.54 -15.97
CA VAL A 347 -7.96 7.18 -16.52
C VAL A 347 -6.62 6.98 -17.24
N ASP A 348 -6.13 7.99 -17.95
CA ASP A 348 -4.81 7.97 -18.57
C ASP A 348 -3.68 7.81 -17.54
N GLU A 349 -3.78 8.52 -16.42
CA GLU A 349 -2.88 8.40 -15.27
C GLU A 349 -2.91 6.97 -14.69
N LEU A 350 -4.11 6.40 -14.48
CA LEU A 350 -4.24 5.01 -14.02
C LEU A 350 -3.54 4.01 -14.94
N VAL A 351 -3.71 4.17 -16.27
CA VAL A 351 -3.08 3.27 -17.26
C VAL A 351 -1.57 3.48 -17.30
N SER A 352 -1.10 4.72 -17.21
CA SER A 352 0.33 5.07 -17.16
C SER A 352 1.00 4.52 -15.90
N ASP A 353 0.27 4.44 -14.79
CA ASP A 353 0.71 3.83 -13.53
C ASP A 353 0.70 2.28 -13.56
N GLY A 354 0.45 1.68 -14.73
CA GLY A 354 0.53 0.23 -14.95
C GLY A 354 -0.80 -0.51 -14.81
N LEU A 355 -1.94 0.18 -14.67
CA LEU A 355 -3.25 -0.46 -14.76
C LEU A 355 -3.48 -0.94 -16.21
N PRO A 356 -3.75 -2.24 -16.45
CA PRO A 356 -4.02 -2.69 -17.81
C PRO A 356 -5.29 -2.00 -18.34
N PRO A 357 -5.31 -1.56 -19.62
CA PRO A 357 -6.53 -0.98 -20.22
C PRO A 357 -7.75 -1.90 -20.17
N SER A 358 -7.52 -3.22 -20.09
CA SER A 358 -8.53 -4.27 -19.93
C SER A 358 -8.95 -4.54 -18.49
N ASN A 359 -8.59 -3.66 -17.55
CA ASN A 359 -8.94 -3.85 -16.16
C ASN A 359 -10.47 -3.93 -15.98
N ARG A 360 -10.92 -5.02 -15.34
CA ARG A 360 -12.34 -5.32 -15.16
C ARG A 360 -13.08 -4.25 -14.36
N GLU A 361 -12.51 -3.77 -13.26
CA GLU A 361 -13.14 -2.77 -12.39
C GLU A 361 -13.31 -1.44 -13.14
N LEU A 362 -12.27 -0.99 -13.84
CA LEU A 362 -12.33 0.22 -14.66
C LEU A 362 -13.40 0.11 -15.76
N ARG A 363 -13.47 -1.05 -16.41
CA ARG A 363 -14.50 -1.35 -17.42
C ARG A 363 -15.92 -1.33 -16.83
N GLU A 364 -16.13 -2.00 -15.70
CA GLU A 364 -17.44 -2.03 -15.02
C GLU A 364 -17.90 -0.63 -14.60
N LEU A 365 -16.97 0.27 -14.24
CA LEU A 365 -17.28 1.66 -13.94
C LEU A 365 -17.65 2.48 -15.19
N LEU A 366 -16.93 2.30 -16.30
CA LEU A 366 -17.09 3.13 -17.49
C LEU A 366 -18.22 2.68 -18.43
N VAL A 367 -18.48 1.38 -18.54
CA VAL A 367 -19.49 0.81 -19.45
C VAL A 367 -20.87 1.48 -19.30
N PRO A 368 -21.44 1.67 -18.09
CA PRO A 368 -22.77 2.27 -17.94
C PRO A 368 -22.85 3.73 -18.40
N ALA A 369 -21.73 4.44 -18.43
CA ALA A 369 -21.67 5.86 -18.73
C ALA A 369 -21.13 6.15 -20.14
N ILE A 370 -20.66 5.15 -20.88
CA ILE A 370 -19.85 5.37 -22.09
C ILE A 370 -20.57 6.19 -23.16
N ASP A 371 -21.86 5.95 -23.34
CA ASP A 371 -22.70 6.66 -24.29
C ASP A 371 -23.04 8.08 -23.81
N SER A 372 -23.07 8.32 -22.50
CA SER A 372 -23.34 9.64 -21.90
C SER A 372 -22.10 10.52 -21.77
N LEU A 373 -20.91 10.00 -22.11
CA LEU A 373 -19.68 10.78 -22.01
C LEU A 373 -19.66 11.91 -23.06
N PRO A 374 -19.26 13.13 -22.67
CA PRO A 374 -19.19 14.27 -23.59
C PRO A 374 -18.13 14.06 -24.67
N GLU A 375 -18.28 14.77 -25.77
CA GLU A 375 -17.24 14.83 -26.80
C GLU A 375 -16.00 15.54 -26.25
N LEU A 376 -14.86 14.87 -26.38
CA LEU A 376 -13.55 15.39 -25.95
C LEU A 376 -12.71 15.70 -27.19
N VAL A 377 -12.26 16.95 -27.31
CA VAL A 377 -11.43 17.42 -28.44
C VAL A 377 -10.07 16.71 -28.48
N GLN A 378 -9.51 16.38 -27.30
CA GLN A 378 -8.26 15.63 -27.17
C GLN A 378 -8.47 14.51 -26.15
N VAL A 379 -8.31 13.29 -26.63
CA VAL A 379 -8.46 12.07 -25.83
C VAL A 379 -7.05 11.54 -25.53
N PRO A 380 -6.61 11.47 -24.27
CA PRO A 380 -5.32 10.90 -23.92
C PRO A 380 -5.18 9.43 -24.36
N HIS A 381 -3.97 8.97 -24.66
CA HIS A 381 -3.74 7.67 -25.29
C HIS A 381 -4.19 6.50 -24.40
N GLY A 382 -3.89 6.52 -23.10
CA GLY A 382 -4.33 5.48 -22.16
C GLY A 382 -5.86 5.40 -22.07
N PHE A 383 -6.54 6.54 -22.15
CA PHE A 383 -8.00 6.56 -22.18
C PHE A 383 -8.56 5.99 -23.51
N GLN A 384 -7.92 6.26 -24.65
CA GLN A 384 -8.29 5.64 -25.93
C GLN A 384 -8.15 4.11 -25.90
N LEU A 385 -7.07 3.60 -25.29
CA LEU A 385 -6.86 2.16 -25.14
C LEU A 385 -7.94 1.50 -24.29
N VAL A 386 -8.34 2.14 -23.19
CA VAL A 386 -9.42 1.66 -22.32
C VAL A 386 -10.75 1.63 -23.06
N LEU A 387 -11.07 2.73 -23.77
CA LEU A 387 -12.27 2.79 -24.59
C LEU A 387 -12.28 1.63 -25.60
N ARG A 388 -11.18 1.40 -26.33
CA ARG A 388 -11.09 0.33 -27.35
C ARG A 388 -11.36 -1.05 -26.76
N GLU A 389 -10.86 -1.28 -25.56
CA GLU A 389 -11.06 -2.54 -24.86
C GLU A 389 -12.50 -2.71 -24.35
N ILE A 390 -13.17 -1.61 -23.99
CA ILE A 390 -14.61 -1.61 -23.70
C ILE A 390 -15.41 -1.96 -24.95
N ASP A 391 -15.07 -1.38 -26.11
CA ASP A 391 -15.71 -1.69 -27.38
C ASP A 391 -15.57 -3.17 -27.74
N ARG A 392 -14.35 -3.69 -27.66
CA ARG A 392 -14.07 -5.11 -27.88
C ARG A 392 -14.90 -6.00 -26.94
N PHE A 393 -14.99 -5.62 -25.67
CA PHE A 393 -15.80 -6.35 -24.70
C PHE A 393 -17.29 -6.33 -25.09
N LEU A 394 -17.86 -5.16 -25.39
CA LEU A 394 -19.27 -5.02 -25.76
C LEU A 394 -19.61 -5.74 -27.07
N ALA A 395 -18.69 -5.83 -28.03
CA ALA A 395 -18.86 -6.59 -29.25
C ALA A 395 -18.94 -8.11 -29.00
N THR A 396 -18.23 -8.61 -27.98
CA THR A 396 -18.26 -10.03 -27.58
C THR A 396 -19.41 -10.39 -26.63
N CYS A 397 -20.07 -9.40 -26.02
CA CYS A 397 -21.20 -9.65 -25.12
C CYS A 397 -22.45 -10.04 -25.91
N PRO A 398 -23.21 -11.07 -25.45
CA PRO A 398 -24.51 -11.35 -26.03
C PRO A 398 -25.42 -10.12 -25.90
N PRO A 399 -26.22 -9.79 -26.92
CA PRO A 399 -27.11 -8.65 -26.87
C PRO A 399 -28.01 -8.77 -25.64
N THR A 400 -27.91 -7.82 -24.72
CA THR A 400 -28.77 -7.79 -23.54
C THR A 400 -30.20 -7.51 -24.03
N GLU A 401 -31.14 -8.42 -23.76
CA GLU A 401 -32.56 -8.32 -24.15
C GLU A 401 -33.28 -7.06 -23.59
N THR A 402 -32.60 -6.27 -22.76
CA THR A 402 -33.13 -5.12 -22.01
C THR A 402 -32.30 -3.85 -22.18
N ALA A 403 -31.84 -3.55 -23.40
CA ALA A 403 -31.59 -2.14 -23.74
C ALA A 403 -32.97 -1.46 -23.86
N SER A 404 -33.49 -0.96 -22.74
CA SER A 404 -34.72 -0.19 -22.71
C SER A 404 -34.60 0.97 -23.69
N ILE A 405 -35.36 0.88 -24.79
CA ILE A 405 -35.48 1.95 -25.77
C ILE A 405 -35.98 3.17 -24.99
N THR A 406 -35.06 4.09 -24.70
CA THR A 406 -35.42 5.43 -24.22
C THR A 406 -36.42 5.97 -25.23
N GLN A 407 -37.58 6.46 -24.77
CA GLN A 407 -38.70 6.79 -25.66
C GLN A 407 -38.20 7.55 -26.91
N PRO A 408 -38.58 7.11 -28.12
CA PRO A 408 -38.02 7.65 -29.34
C PRO A 408 -38.25 9.17 -29.40
N THR A 409 -37.14 9.90 -29.43
CA THR A 409 -37.15 11.35 -29.53
C THR A 409 -37.79 11.80 -30.86
N PRO A 410 -38.30 13.05 -30.96
CA PRO A 410 -38.79 13.60 -32.23
C PRO A 410 -37.78 13.45 -33.38
N GLU A 411 -36.50 13.60 -33.07
CA GLU A 411 -35.38 13.45 -34.00
C GLU A 411 -35.28 12.03 -34.55
N VAL A 412 -35.47 11.00 -33.71
CA VAL A 412 -35.48 9.59 -34.17
C VAL A 412 -36.62 9.36 -35.16
N ARG A 413 -37.82 9.88 -34.89
CA ARG A 413 -38.97 9.72 -35.78
C ARG A 413 -38.74 10.38 -37.13
N GLU A 414 -38.13 11.56 -37.15
CA GLU A 414 -37.84 12.27 -38.38
C GLU A 414 -36.70 11.62 -39.18
N ALA A 415 -35.63 11.20 -38.50
CA ALA A 415 -34.55 10.42 -39.11
C ALA A 415 -35.08 9.11 -39.72
N ALA A 416 -35.95 8.39 -38.99
CA ALA A 416 -36.62 7.20 -39.49
C ALA A 416 -37.46 7.51 -40.73
N ARG A 417 -38.23 8.60 -40.74
CA ARG A 417 -39.01 9.02 -41.92
C ARG A 417 -38.11 9.26 -43.13
N LEU A 418 -36.92 9.83 -42.97
CA LEU A 418 -35.98 10.12 -44.06
C LEU A 418 -35.26 8.86 -44.55
N LEU A 419 -34.92 7.93 -43.65
CA LEU A 419 -34.09 6.76 -43.93
C LEU A 419 -34.87 5.46 -44.15
N ASN A 420 -36.19 5.46 -43.93
CA ASN A 420 -37.04 4.26 -44.06
C ASN A 420 -36.83 3.55 -45.40
N GLY A 421 -36.49 2.26 -45.33
CA GLY A 421 -36.27 1.40 -46.49
C GLY A 421 -34.98 1.66 -47.26
N ARG A 422 -34.04 2.47 -46.71
CA ARG A 422 -32.71 2.70 -47.27
C ARG A 422 -31.63 2.05 -46.39
N SER A 423 -30.42 1.96 -46.94
CA SER A 423 -29.26 1.44 -46.22
C SER A 423 -28.45 2.57 -45.58
N MET A 424 -27.82 2.28 -44.44
CA MET A 424 -26.91 3.19 -43.74
C MET A 424 -25.54 2.53 -43.61
N LEU A 425 -24.48 3.30 -43.78
CA LEU A 425 -23.10 2.83 -43.60
C LEU A 425 -22.51 3.47 -42.35
N LEU A 426 -21.95 2.67 -41.44
CA LEU A 426 -21.21 3.11 -40.26
C LEU A 426 -19.77 2.62 -40.36
N ILE A 427 -18.82 3.55 -40.33
CA ILE A 427 -17.39 3.30 -40.39
C ILE A 427 -16.80 3.66 -39.03
N GLY A 428 -16.16 2.69 -38.38
CA GLY A 428 -15.46 2.89 -37.12
C GLY A 428 -16.02 2.07 -35.95
N GLY A 429 -15.17 1.88 -34.94
CA GLY A 429 -15.46 1.03 -33.77
C GLY A 429 -15.60 -0.46 -34.09
N ASP A 430 -15.85 -1.26 -33.06
CA ASP A 430 -16.22 -2.67 -33.20
C ASP A 430 -17.76 -2.80 -33.34
N CYS A 431 -18.23 -3.72 -34.19
CA CYS A 431 -19.67 -3.89 -34.40
C CYS A 431 -20.33 -4.43 -33.13
N ARG A 432 -21.25 -3.66 -32.54
CA ARG A 432 -22.01 -4.05 -31.36
C ARG A 432 -23.37 -4.63 -31.80
N PRO A 433 -23.66 -5.94 -31.61
CA PRO A 433 -24.90 -6.55 -32.11
C PRO A 433 -26.17 -5.84 -31.62
N GLY A 434 -26.21 -5.44 -30.35
CA GLY A 434 -27.34 -4.72 -29.77
C GLY A 434 -27.55 -3.33 -30.39
N SER A 435 -26.49 -2.54 -30.57
CA SER A 435 -26.58 -1.22 -31.20
C SER A 435 -26.89 -1.31 -32.69
N HIS A 436 -26.35 -2.32 -33.38
CA HIS A 436 -26.66 -2.59 -34.79
C HIS A 436 -28.16 -2.81 -34.98
N GLN A 437 -28.73 -3.72 -34.18
CA GLN A 437 -30.16 -4.02 -34.23
C GLN A 437 -31.01 -2.81 -33.82
N ALA A 438 -30.65 -2.12 -32.73
CA ALA A 438 -31.38 -0.95 -32.26
C ALA A 438 -31.42 0.19 -33.29
N LEU A 439 -30.31 0.47 -33.99
CA LEU A 439 -30.26 1.48 -35.05
C LEU A 439 -31.07 1.05 -36.28
N LYS A 440 -30.99 -0.24 -36.66
CA LYS A 440 -31.77 -0.79 -37.77
C LYS A 440 -33.27 -0.67 -37.52
N GLU A 441 -33.72 -1.03 -36.32
CA GLU A 441 -35.12 -0.95 -35.91
C GLU A 441 -35.59 0.50 -35.76
N ALA A 442 -34.82 1.34 -35.04
CA ALA A 442 -35.22 2.72 -34.74
C ALA A 442 -35.38 3.57 -36.01
N PHE A 443 -34.56 3.34 -37.04
CA PHE A 443 -34.61 4.09 -38.31
C PHE A 443 -35.32 3.36 -39.46
N ALA A 444 -35.88 2.17 -39.20
CA ALA A 444 -36.54 1.32 -40.20
C ALA A 444 -35.67 1.09 -41.45
N LEU A 445 -34.39 0.77 -41.24
CA LEU A 445 -33.41 0.61 -42.32
C LEU A 445 -33.60 -0.71 -43.05
N GLN A 446 -33.34 -0.71 -44.36
CA GLN A 446 -33.20 -1.95 -45.13
C GLN A 446 -32.00 -2.75 -44.63
N GLU A 447 -30.85 -2.08 -44.53
CA GLU A 447 -29.59 -2.67 -44.09
C GLU A 447 -28.76 -1.62 -43.34
N LEU A 448 -28.07 -2.07 -42.27
CA LEU A 448 -27.01 -1.29 -41.63
C LEU A 448 -25.68 -2.00 -41.92
N LEU A 449 -24.84 -1.37 -42.71
CA LEU A 449 -23.48 -1.85 -43.00
C LEU A 449 -22.56 -1.25 -41.95
N TRP A 450 -21.93 -2.08 -41.12
CA TRP A 450 -20.97 -1.62 -40.11
C TRP A 450 -19.58 -2.14 -40.49
N ILE A 451 -18.70 -1.23 -40.90
CA ILE A 451 -17.30 -1.56 -41.24
C ILE A 451 -16.45 -1.27 -40.01
N GLU A 452 -15.95 -2.34 -39.40
CA GLU A 452 -14.98 -2.26 -38.31
C GLU A 452 -13.65 -1.73 -38.82
N THR A 453 -13.03 -0.83 -38.05
CA THR A 453 -11.75 -0.21 -38.43
C THR A 453 -10.68 -0.52 -37.41
N ARG A 454 -9.48 -0.86 -37.87
CA ARG A 454 -8.28 -0.99 -37.03
C ARG A 454 -7.35 0.21 -37.23
N GLU A 455 -6.46 0.45 -36.26
CA GLU A 455 -5.35 1.40 -36.43
C GLU A 455 -4.55 1.06 -37.69
N HIS A 456 -4.26 2.08 -38.51
CA HIS A 456 -3.49 2.00 -39.76
C HIS A 456 -4.12 1.19 -40.91
N GLN A 457 -5.42 0.91 -40.87
CA GLN A 457 -6.11 0.32 -42.01
C GLN A 457 -6.28 1.34 -43.15
N SER A 458 -5.99 0.93 -44.39
CA SER A 458 -6.21 1.79 -45.57
C SER A 458 -7.70 2.11 -45.73
N ILE A 459 -7.99 3.35 -46.13
CA ILE A 459 -9.33 3.87 -46.43
C ILE A 459 -9.86 3.44 -47.79
N ASP A 460 -9.01 2.92 -48.67
CA ASP A 460 -9.38 2.53 -50.05
C ASP A 460 -10.47 1.46 -50.08
N GLY A 461 -10.55 0.65 -49.02
CA GLY A 461 -11.57 -0.38 -48.87
C GLY A 461 -12.99 0.14 -48.62
N PHE A 462 -13.17 1.44 -48.32
CA PHE A 462 -14.47 2.00 -47.97
C PHE A 462 -15.26 2.50 -49.19
N GLU A 463 -14.59 2.97 -50.24
CA GLU A 463 -15.24 3.56 -51.43
C GLU A 463 -16.30 2.64 -52.08
N PRO A 464 -16.08 1.32 -52.25
CA PRO A 464 -17.09 0.42 -52.83
C PRO A 464 -18.40 0.37 -52.03
N TYR A 465 -18.32 0.51 -50.70
CA TYR A 465 -19.49 0.51 -49.83
C TYR A 465 -20.21 1.87 -49.85
N ILE A 466 -19.47 2.97 -49.96
CA ILE A 466 -20.01 4.32 -50.08
C ILE A 466 -20.73 4.51 -51.43
N ALA A 467 -20.18 3.94 -52.50
CA ALA A 467 -20.71 4.05 -53.87
C ALA A 467 -22.06 3.32 -54.07
N ARG A 468 -22.49 2.48 -53.11
CA ARG A 468 -23.74 1.73 -53.21
C ARG A 468 -24.95 2.67 -53.40
N PRO A 469 -25.86 2.38 -54.35
CA PRO A 469 -26.98 3.25 -54.64
C PRO A 469 -28.00 3.30 -53.50
N ASP A 470 -28.14 2.21 -52.74
CA ASP A 470 -29.06 2.07 -51.61
C ASP A 470 -28.59 2.75 -50.31
N VAL A 471 -27.30 3.10 -50.20
CA VAL A 471 -26.75 3.80 -49.03
C VAL A 471 -27.18 5.27 -49.06
N ALA A 472 -27.92 5.70 -48.04
CA ALA A 472 -28.46 7.05 -47.94
C ALA A 472 -27.57 8.01 -47.14
N VAL A 473 -26.82 7.51 -46.16
CA VAL A 473 -25.97 8.29 -45.26
C VAL A 473 -24.78 7.45 -44.80
N VAL A 474 -23.64 8.11 -44.65
CA VAL A 474 -22.41 7.52 -44.11
C VAL A 474 -22.14 8.14 -42.74
N LEU A 475 -21.99 7.30 -41.72
CA LEU A 475 -21.65 7.67 -40.35
C LEU A 475 -20.18 7.34 -40.10
N LEU A 476 -19.42 8.29 -39.58
CA LEU A 476 -18.02 8.09 -39.19
C LEU A 476 -17.87 8.25 -37.68
N ALA A 477 -17.52 7.17 -36.98
CA ALA A 477 -17.34 7.15 -35.53
C ALA A 477 -16.00 7.79 -35.13
N ILE A 478 -15.99 9.10 -34.92
CA ILE A 478 -14.74 9.87 -34.78
C ILE A 478 -14.03 9.64 -33.44
N ARG A 479 -14.77 9.22 -32.39
CA ARG A 479 -14.21 8.88 -31.07
C ARG A 479 -13.23 7.70 -31.10
N TRP A 480 -13.36 6.87 -32.13
CA TRP A 480 -12.67 5.59 -32.32
C TRP A 480 -11.73 5.61 -33.52
N SER A 481 -11.65 6.77 -34.19
CA SER A 481 -11.01 6.96 -35.47
C SER A 481 -9.59 7.51 -35.27
N SER A 482 -8.60 6.84 -35.86
CA SER A 482 -7.29 7.46 -36.06
C SER A 482 -7.43 8.68 -37.00
N HIS A 483 -6.57 9.69 -36.87
CA HIS A 483 -6.59 10.91 -37.69
C HIS A 483 -6.60 10.65 -39.22
N ALA A 484 -6.27 9.43 -39.66
CA ALA A 484 -6.25 9.00 -41.06
C ALA A 484 -7.64 8.94 -41.75
N PHE A 485 -8.75 8.95 -41.00
CA PHE A 485 -10.09 8.81 -41.59
C PHE A 485 -10.73 10.13 -42.06
N GLY A 486 -9.98 11.24 -42.05
CA GLY A 486 -10.46 12.54 -42.55
C GLY A 486 -10.81 12.54 -44.04
N GLU A 487 -10.11 11.71 -44.83
CA GLU A 487 -10.24 11.60 -46.29
C GLU A 487 -11.54 10.89 -46.74
N VAL A 488 -12.27 10.24 -45.82
CA VAL A 488 -13.58 9.62 -46.12
C VAL A 488 -14.59 10.65 -46.67
N GLY A 489 -14.44 11.92 -46.29
CA GLY A 489 -15.25 13.02 -46.83
C GLY A 489 -15.16 13.14 -48.35
N GLU A 490 -13.97 12.93 -48.93
CA GLU A 490 -13.77 13.06 -50.37
C GLU A 490 -14.53 11.99 -51.17
N PHE A 491 -14.57 10.75 -50.66
CA PHE A 491 -15.36 9.67 -51.26
C PHE A 491 -16.86 9.95 -51.17
N CYS A 492 -17.32 10.44 -50.01
CA CYS A 492 -18.73 10.80 -49.81
C CYS A 492 -19.17 11.92 -50.76
N ASP A 493 -18.36 12.98 -50.89
CA ASP A 493 -18.65 14.09 -51.80
C ASP A 493 -18.66 13.64 -53.28
N ARG A 494 -17.73 12.77 -53.68
CA ARG A 494 -17.66 12.19 -55.03
C ARG A 494 -18.92 11.41 -55.41
N HIS A 495 -19.50 10.68 -54.46
CA HIS A 495 -20.72 9.88 -54.68
C HIS A 495 -22.01 10.57 -54.25
N GLY A 496 -21.95 11.86 -53.86
CA GLY A 496 -23.11 12.64 -53.43
C GLY A 496 -23.78 12.11 -52.16
N LYS A 497 -23.02 11.44 -51.28
CA LYS A 497 -23.54 10.86 -50.04
C LYS A 497 -23.25 11.79 -48.86
N PRO A 498 -24.25 12.10 -48.01
CA PRO A 498 -24.00 12.89 -46.80
C PRO A 498 -23.14 12.10 -45.80
N LEU A 499 -22.08 12.75 -45.31
CA LEU A 499 -21.24 12.26 -44.22
C LEU A 499 -21.68 12.90 -42.90
N VAL A 500 -21.91 12.08 -41.88
CA VAL A 500 -22.20 12.50 -40.50
C VAL A 500 -21.07 12.02 -39.61
N ARG A 501 -20.46 12.93 -38.85
CA ARG A 501 -19.47 12.58 -37.84
C ARG A 501 -20.18 12.24 -36.54
N LEU A 502 -19.89 11.08 -35.96
CA LEU A 502 -20.44 10.62 -34.70
C LEU A 502 -19.41 10.83 -33.58
N PRO A 503 -19.52 11.92 -32.80
CA PRO A 503 -18.64 12.17 -31.67
C PRO A 503 -18.95 11.33 -30.43
N GLY A 504 -20.20 10.87 -30.32
CA GLY A 504 -20.75 10.19 -29.15
C GLY A 504 -20.94 8.68 -29.33
N GLY A 505 -21.79 8.10 -28.47
CA GLY A 505 -22.15 6.69 -28.50
C GLY A 505 -23.06 6.29 -29.67
N TYR A 506 -23.36 5.00 -29.77
CA TYR A 506 -24.18 4.42 -30.85
C TYR A 506 -25.68 4.37 -30.50
N SER A 507 -26.13 5.18 -29.54
CA SER A 507 -27.54 5.22 -29.16
C SER A 507 -28.39 5.83 -30.29
N PRO A 508 -29.58 5.28 -30.59
CA PRO A 508 -30.43 5.82 -31.65
C PRO A 508 -30.76 7.31 -31.49
N ASN A 509 -30.98 7.77 -30.25
CA ASN A 509 -31.27 9.19 -29.98
C ASN A 509 -30.09 10.11 -30.35
N GLN A 510 -28.85 9.73 -29.98
CA GLN A 510 -27.68 10.53 -30.31
C GLN A 510 -27.37 10.51 -31.79
N VAL A 511 -27.46 9.33 -32.42
CA VAL A 511 -27.24 9.20 -33.87
C VAL A 511 -28.27 10.02 -34.64
N ALA A 512 -29.55 9.99 -34.23
CA ALA A 512 -30.60 10.81 -34.84
C ALA A 512 -30.32 12.30 -34.69
N ALA A 513 -29.98 12.76 -33.48
CA ALA A 513 -29.64 14.17 -33.24
C ALA A 513 -28.51 14.64 -34.16
N GLN A 514 -27.46 13.83 -34.35
CA GLN A 514 -26.34 14.15 -35.24
C GLN A 514 -26.73 14.16 -36.72
N ILE A 515 -27.53 13.19 -37.18
CA ILE A 515 -28.06 13.17 -38.54
C ILE A 515 -28.88 14.44 -38.81
N MET A 516 -29.76 14.79 -37.87
CA MET A 516 -30.62 15.96 -38.01
C MET A 516 -29.83 17.26 -38.02
N ALA A 517 -28.81 17.37 -37.17
CA ALA A 517 -27.94 18.55 -37.08
C ALA A 517 -27.04 18.73 -38.32
N GLN A 518 -26.48 17.63 -38.87
CA GLN A 518 -25.43 17.72 -39.90
C GLN A 518 -25.95 17.59 -41.34
N CYS A 519 -27.02 16.82 -41.59
CA CYS A 519 -27.38 16.47 -42.98
C CYS A 519 -28.88 16.39 -43.30
N SER A 520 -29.77 16.86 -42.43
CA SER A 520 -31.24 16.83 -42.63
C SER A 520 -31.70 17.43 -43.97
N GLN A 521 -31.11 18.56 -44.40
CA GLN A 521 -31.48 19.22 -45.65
C GLN A 521 -31.08 18.40 -46.89
N ARG A 522 -29.89 17.78 -46.88
CA ARG A 522 -29.40 16.94 -47.99
C ARG A 522 -30.20 15.65 -48.13
N LEU A 523 -30.60 15.05 -47.03
CA LEU A 523 -31.45 13.86 -47.03
C LEU A 523 -32.86 14.12 -47.59
N THR A 524 -33.40 15.32 -47.35
CA THR A 524 -34.71 15.73 -47.88
C THR A 524 -34.67 15.94 -49.40
N GLN A 525 -33.54 16.40 -49.96
CA GLN A 525 -33.36 16.62 -51.40
C GLN A 525 -33.06 15.33 -52.19
N SER A 526 -32.58 14.28 -51.51
CA SER A 526 -32.25 12.99 -52.11
C SER A 526 -33.42 11.98 -52.09
N LYS A 527 -34.58 12.37 -51.57
CA LYS A 527 -35.85 11.65 -51.72
C LYS A 527 -36.53 12.08 -53.00
#